data_AF-H6L0H9-F1
#
_entry.id   AF-H6L0H9-F1
#
_cell.length_a   1.000
_cell.length_b   1.000
_cell.length_c   1.000
_cell.angle_alpha   90.00
_cell.angle_beta   90.00
_cell.angle_gamma   90.00
#
_symmetry.space_group_name_H-M   'P 1'
#
loop_
_entity.id
_entity.type
_entity.pdbx_description
1 polymer ?
#
loop_
_entity_poly.entity_id
_entity_poly.type
_entity_poly.pdbx_seq_one_letter_code
_entity_poly.pdbx_strand_id
1 'polypeptide(L)'
;MKYIFALIGLVLQFSLWGQDLKKDYEALEKRYAEIVNFSADIEVDVYDLQSSKLKPLEQNKGFIYKQKDLLHYAFGSFIFLKTAKEAIMVDQEDKVIILQNLQESTAAQEDEMLSKVEEAMRLYDKIEYLGLKEGLKHYKVSMKKGYLMKNMELYIDAEKMLIQRVIYESYIAEMDQLLKVDMRFLNLSTSPKAKRHFSRKQYIEKRAGKYYPVSSYKTYKLINQQSH
;
A
#
# COMPACT_ATOMS: atom_id res chain seq x y z
N MET A 1 -52.18 19.68 2.94
CA MET A 1 -50.75 20.04 2.97
C MET A 1 -50.08 19.45 4.20
N LYS A 2 -49.90 18.12 4.22
CA LYS A 2 -49.12 17.40 5.23
C LYS A 2 -48.23 16.44 4.43
N TYR A 3 -47.01 16.22 4.90
CA TYR A 3 -45.97 15.34 4.34
C TYR A 3 -44.99 15.97 3.32
N ILE A 4 -44.15 16.92 3.77
CA ILE A 4 -42.86 17.25 3.10
C ILE A 4 -41.66 17.24 4.08
N PHE A 5 -41.85 17.08 5.40
CA PHE A 5 -40.75 17.17 6.37
C PHE A 5 -40.15 15.83 6.88
N ALA A 6 -40.49 14.70 6.28
CA ALA A 6 -39.93 13.39 6.68
C ALA A 6 -38.78 12.89 5.78
N LEU A 7 -38.48 13.55 4.65
CA LEU A 7 -37.45 13.08 3.72
C LEU A 7 -36.07 13.75 3.88
N ILE A 8 -35.96 14.85 4.64
CA ILE A 8 -34.68 15.56 4.82
C ILE A 8 -33.84 14.95 5.96
N GLY A 9 -34.46 14.27 6.92
CA GLY A 9 -33.77 13.61 8.04
C GLY A 9 -33.06 12.30 7.69
N LEU A 10 -33.44 11.64 6.58
CA LEU A 10 -32.83 10.38 6.13
C LEU A 10 -31.68 10.60 5.15
N VAL A 11 -31.62 11.76 4.48
CA VAL A 11 -30.55 12.10 3.52
C VAL A 11 -29.30 12.65 4.24
N LEU A 12 -29.44 13.14 5.48
CA LEU A 12 -28.32 13.63 6.30
C LEU A 12 -27.54 12.51 7.02
N GLN A 13 -28.07 11.29 7.11
CA GLN A 13 -27.31 10.17 7.69
C GLN A 13 -26.30 9.57 6.72
N PHE A 14 -26.57 9.60 5.41
CA PHE A 14 -25.64 9.07 4.40
C PHE A 14 -24.41 9.97 4.15
N SER A 15 -24.48 11.24 4.51
CA SER A 15 -23.37 12.20 4.35
C SER A 15 -22.40 12.24 5.54
N LEU A 16 -22.78 11.69 6.70
CA LEU A 16 -21.90 11.60 7.87
C LEU A 16 -20.89 10.44 7.75
N TRP A 17 -21.23 9.37 7.05
CA TRP A 17 -20.45 8.12 7.08
C TRP A 17 -19.19 8.20 6.21
N GLY A 18 -19.21 9.05 5.17
CA GLY A 18 -18.01 9.37 4.39
C GLY A 18 -17.05 10.33 5.12
N GLN A 19 -17.54 11.16 6.05
CA GLN A 19 -16.70 12.09 6.80
C GLN A 19 -15.79 11.38 7.79
N ASP A 20 -16.25 10.27 8.38
CA ASP A 20 -15.46 9.51 9.36
C ASP A 20 -14.24 8.87 8.70
N LEU A 21 -14.39 8.29 7.50
CA LEU A 21 -13.26 7.75 6.76
C LEU A 21 -12.28 8.85 6.32
N LYS A 22 -12.76 10.02 5.86
CA LYS A 22 -11.88 11.14 5.50
C LYS A 22 -11.03 11.58 6.70
N LYS A 23 -11.65 11.81 7.86
CA LYS A 23 -10.94 12.17 9.10
C LYS A 23 -9.94 11.11 9.53
N ASP A 24 -10.31 9.84 9.40
CA ASP A 24 -9.42 8.74 9.76
C ASP A 24 -8.26 8.58 8.77
N TYR A 25 -8.45 8.87 7.48
CA TYR A 25 -7.36 8.99 6.51
C TYR A 25 -6.41 10.15 6.84
N GLU A 26 -6.94 11.33 7.17
CA GLU A 26 -6.12 12.47 7.59
C GLU A 26 -5.28 12.12 8.85
N ALA A 27 -5.89 11.43 9.81
CA ALA A 27 -5.21 10.96 11.01
C ALA A 27 -4.19 9.85 10.71
N LEU A 28 -4.49 8.92 9.79
CA LEU A 28 -3.55 7.92 9.28
C LEU A 28 -2.34 8.60 8.65
N GLU A 29 -2.54 9.52 7.71
CA GLU A 29 -1.44 10.20 7.02
C GLU A 29 -0.53 10.95 7.99
N LYS A 30 -1.12 11.72 8.92
CA LYS A 30 -0.36 12.38 9.99
C LYS A 30 0.45 11.36 10.79
N ARG A 31 -0.17 10.24 11.14
CA ARG A 31 0.51 9.17 11.89
C ARG A 31 1.69 8.58 11.09
N TYR A 32 1.50 8.27 9.82
CA TYR A 32 2.57 7.72 8.96
C TYR A 32 3.70 8.73 8.70
N ALA A 33 3.40 10.03 8.64
CA ALA A 33 4.41 11.08 8.53
C ALA A 33 5.33 11.15 9.75
N GLU A 34 4.79 10.93 10.95
CA GLU A 34 5.55 10.91 12.21
C GLU A 34 6.39 9.63 12.40
N ILE A 35 6.09 8.55 11.66
CA ILE A 35 6.75 7.26 11.81
C ILE A 35 8.13 7.29 11.13
N VAL A 36 9.17 7.49 11.94
CA VAL A 36 10.56 7.45 11.49
C VAL A 36 11.01 6.02 11.18
N ASN A 37 10.65 5.06 12.05
CA ASN A 37 11.01 3.66 11.92
C ASN A 37 9.75 2.79 11.89
N PHE A 38 9.73 1.77 11.05
CA PHE A 38 8.57 0.89 10.90
C PHE A 38 9.02 -0.51 10.50
N SER A 39 8.34 -1.54 10.99
CA SER A 39 8.42 -2.87 10.42
C SER A 39 7.08 -3.57 10.46
N ALA A 40 6.80 -4.37 9.44
CA ALA A 40 5.70 -5.32 9.42
C ALA A 40 6.10 -6.55 8.62
N ASP A 41 5.61 -7.72 9.02
CA ASP A 41 5.52 -8.87 8.14
C ASP A 41 4.21 -8.75 7.35
N ILE A 42 4.22 -9.16 6.09
CA ILE A 42 3.03 -9.12 5.22
C ILE A 42 2.66 -10.55 4.85
N GLU A 43 1.38 -10.87 4.95
CA GLU A 43 0.81 -12.05 4.31
C GLU A 43 -0.28 -11.63 3.34
N VAL A 44 -0.22 -12.16 2.11
CA VAL A 44 -1.23 -11.93 1.08
C VAL A 44 -1.78 -13.26 0.62
N ASP A 45 -3.09 -13.41 0.75
CA ASP A 45 -3.83 -14.52 0.19
C ASP A 45 -4.66 -14.01 -1.00
N VAL A 46 -4.53 -14.65 -2.15
CA VAL A 46 -5.30 -14.35 -3.37
C VAL A 46 -6.31 -15.46 -3.59
N TYR A 47 -7.58 -15.09 -3.77
CA TYR A 47 -8.69 -16.01 -4.02
C TYR A 47 -9.34 -15.67 -5.35
N ASP A 48 -9.72 -16.69 -6.10
CA ASP A 48 -10.64 -16.54 -7.22
C ASP A 48 -12.08 -16.66 -6.70
N LEU A 49 -12.82 -15.57 -6.80
CA LEU A 49 -14.21 -15.49 -6.31
C LEU A 49 -15.20 -16.26 -7.20
N GLN A 50 -14.81 -16.63 -8.41
CA GLN A 50 -15.61 -17.48 -9.30
C GLN A 50 -15.36 -18.97 -9.02
N SER A 51 -14.28 -19.31 -8.30
CA SER A 51 -13.99 -20.68 -7.88
C SER A 51 -14.89 -21.12 -6.73
N SER A 52 -15.37 -22.37 -6.80
CA SER A 52 -16.07 -23.01 -5.67
C SER A 52 -15.13 -23.46 -4.55
N LYS A 53 -13.81 -23.33 -4.74
CA LYS A 53 -12.80 -23.72 -3.74
C LYS A 53 -12.58 -22.60 -2.74
N LEU A 54 -12.67 -22.92 -1.45
CA LEU A 54 -12.40 -22.00 -0.33
C LEU A 54 -10.90 -21.82 -0.01
N LYS A 55 -10.00 -22.26 -0.89
CA LYS A 55 -8.54 -22.17 -0.68
C LYS A 55 -7.96 -21.04 -1.54
N PRO A 56 -6.95 -20.31 -1.04
CA PRO A 56 -6.27 -19.31 -1.84
C PRO A 56 -5.60 -19.97 -3.05
N LEU A 57 -5.68 -19.30 -4.20
CA LEU A 57 -4.93 -19.63 -5.40
C LEU A 57 -3.44 -19.40 -5.19
N GLU A 58 -3.11 -18.33 -4.49
CA GLU A 58 -1.74 -17.89 -4.24
C GLU A 58 -1.62 -17.38 -2.80
N GLN A 59 -0.51 -17.73 -2.15
CA GLN A 59 -0.17 -17.25 -0.82
C GLN A 59 1.25 -16.71 -0.84
N ASN A 60 1.40 -15.43 -0.60
CA ASN A 60 2.68 -14.75 -0.56
C ASN A 60 2.98 -14.22 0.83
N LYS A 61 4.25 -14.27 1.20
CA LYS A 61 4.75 -13.62 2.40
C LYS A 61 5.77 -12.57 2.02
N GLY A 62 5.82 -11.52 2.81
CA GLY A 62 6.72 -10.40 2.61
C GLY A 62 7.04 -9.70 3.90
N PHE A 63 7.76 -8.59 3.78
CA PHE A 63 8.02 -7.69 4.89
C PHE A 63 8.19 -6.27 4.36
N ILE A 64 7.91 -5.30 5.22
CA ILE A 64 8.32 -3.90 5.05
C ILE A 64 9.20 -3.52 6.23
N TYR A 65 10.25 -2.77 5.96
CA TYR A 65 11.13 -2.16 6.95
C TYR A 65 11.45 -0.72 6.53
N LYS A 66 11.15 0.24 7.40
CA LYS A 66 11.52 1.65 7.26
C LYS A 66 12.46 2.04 8.38
N GLN A 67 13.51 2.78 8.05
CA GLN A 67 14.40 3.41 9.01
C GLN A 67 14.87 4.76 8.47
N LYS A 68 14.27 5.85 8.97
CA LYS A 68 14.44 7.20 8.40
C LYS A 68 14.06 7.20 6.91
N ASP A 69 15.00 7.55 6.05
CA ASP A 69 14.84 7.64 4.58
C ASP A 69 15.06 6.30 3.87
N LEU A 70 15.45 5.26 4.61
CA LEU A 70 15.57 3.91 4.10
C LEU A 70 14.21 3.24 4.16
N LEU A 71 13.70 2.79 3.02
CA LEU A 71 12.55 1.91 2.90
C LEU A 71 13.00 0.64 2.18
N HIS A 72 12.74 -0.51 2.78
CA HIS A 72 13.02 -1.80 2.18
C HIS A 72 11.80 -2.69 2.32
N TYR A 73 11.33 -3.26 1.23
CA TYR A 73 10.31 -4.30 1.29
C TYR A 73 10.62 -5.42 0.31
N ALA A 74 10.14 -6.61 0.64
CA ALA A 74 10.15 -7.75 -0.26
C ALA A 74 8.78 -8.41 -0.21
N PHE A 75 8.28 -8.78 -1.38
CA PHE A 75 6.99 -9.43 -1.53
C PHE A 75 7.00 -10.30 -2.78
N GLY A 76 6.74 -11.60 -2.62
CA GLY A 76 6.85 -12.56 -3.73
C GLY A 76 8.27 -12.55 -4.32
N SER A 77 8.37 -12.43 -5.64
CA SER A 77 9.63 -12.28 -6.40
C SER A 77 10.18 -10.85 -6.42
N PHE A 78 9.48 -9.88 -5.84
CA PHE A 78 9.87 -8.47 -5.88
C PHE A 78 10.58 -8.03 -4.62
N ILE A 79 11.67 -7.28 -4.80
CA ILE A 79 12.38 -6.60 -3.72
C ILE A 79 12.53 -5.14 -4.11
N PHE A 80 12.28 -4.23 -3.17
CA PHE A 80 12.42 -2.81 -3.37
C PHE A 80 13.19 -2.17 -2.22
N LEU A 81 14.23 -1.41 -2.56
CA LEU A 81 15.03 -0.63 -1.64
C LEU A 81 15.04 0.83 -2.10
N LYS A 82 14.51 1.73 -1.29
CA LYS A 82 14.61 3.18 -1.48
C LYS A 82 15.44 3.81 -0.38
N THR A 83 16.27 4.76 -0.77
CA THR A 83 17.02 5.67 0.11
C THR A 83 16.68 7.10 -0.28
N ALA A 84 17.30 8.08 0.37
CA ALA A 84 17.20 9.49 -0.04
C ALA A 84 17.71 9.77 -1.47
N LYS A 85 18.66 8.97 -1.99
CA LYS A 85 19.38 9.26 -3.25
C LYS A 85 19.04 8.34 -4.41
N GLU A 86 18.50 7.17 -4.11
CA GLU A 86 18.32 6.12 -5.10
C GLU A 86 17.19 5.18 -4.68
N ALA A 87 16.52 4.61 -5.69
CA ALA A 87 15.61 3.49 -5.56
C ALA A 87 16.12 2.31 -6.39
N ILE A 88 16.02 1.11 -5.85
CA ILE A 88 16.42 -0.15 -6.46
C ILE A 88 15.21 -1.07 -6.40
N MET A 89 14.80 -1.57 -7.56
CA MET A 89 13.81 -2.64 -7.66
C MET A 89 14.49 -3.87 -8.23
N VAL A 90 14.24 -5.02 -7.65
CA VAL A 90 14.72 -6.32 -8.13
C VAL A 90 13.50 -7.19 -8.40
N ASP A 91 13.37 -7.61 -9.65
CA ASP A 91 12.44 -8.64 -10.07
C ASP A 91 13.23 -9.94 -10.20
N GLN A 92 12.95 -10.89 -9.30
CA GLN A 92 13.65 -12.17 -9.27
C GLN A 92 13.18 -13.14 -10.35
N GLU A 93 11.97 -12.96 -10.87
CA GLU A 93 11.37 -13.83 -11.88
C GLU A 93 11.91 -13.45 -13.27
N ASP A 94 11.80 -12.17 -13.62
CA ASP A 94 12.31 -11.62 -14.88
C ASP A 94 13.83 -11.42 -14.87
N LYS A 95 14.46 -11.58 -13.70
CA LYS A 95 15.90 -11.36 -13.48
C LYS A 95 16.32 -9.96 -13.92
N VAL A 96 15.59 -8.95 -13.45
CA VAL A 96 15.88 -7.55 -13.74
C VAL A 96 16.18 -6.80 -12.44
N ILE A 97 17.18 -5.92 -12.49
CA ILE A 97 17.42 -4.90 -11.47
C ILE A 97 17.19 -3.54 -12.13
N ILE A 98 16.30 -2.73 -11.57
CA ILE A 98 16.10 -1.34 -11.96
C ILE A 98 16.73 -0.46 -10.90
N LEU A 99 17.65 0.41 -11.31
CA LEU A 99 18.23 1.47 -10.49
C LEU A 99 17.69 2.81 -10.99
N GLN A 100 17.12 3.60 -10.09
CA GLN A 100 16.72 4.98 -10.33
C GLN A 100 17.47 5.90 -9.38
N ASN A 101 18.13 6.92 -9.92
CA ASN A 101 18.69 7.99 -9.09
C ASN A 101 17.58 9.00 -8.78
N LEU A 102 17.38 9.31 -7.52
CA LEU A 102 16.39 10.30 -7.06
C LEU A 102 17.08 11.66 -6.99
N GLN A 103 16.48 12.68 -7.60
CA GLN A 103 16.87 14.05 -7.33
C GLN A 103 16.36 14.45 -5.94
N GLU A 104 17.08 15.34 -5.25
CA GLU A 104 16.60 15.89 -3.97
C GLU A 104 15.23 16.53 -4.18
N SER A 105 14.21 15.97 -3.53
CA SER A 105 12.88 16.56 -3.46
C SER A 105 13.02 17.93 -2.80
N THR A 106 12.71 18.99 -3.53
CA THR A 106 12.57 20.32 -2.92
C THR A 106 11.33 20.31 -2.03
N ALA A 107 11.39 20.98 -0.88
CA ALA A 107 10.35 21.01 0.16
C ALA A 107 8.95 21.45 -0.32
N ALA A 108 8.79 21.90 -1.56
CA ALA A 108 7.51 22.23 -2.19
C ALA A 108 6.61 21.00 -2.46
N GLN A 109 7.09 19.76 -2.26
CA GLN A 109 6.28 18.54 -2.38
C GLN A 109 5.50 18.17 -1.10
N GLU A 110 5.68 18.89 0.01
CA GLU A 110 5.00 18.58 1.29
C GLU A 110 3.58 19.18 1.38
N ASP A 111 3.23 20.19 0.58
CA ASP A 111 1.87 20.75 0.50
C ASP A 111 0.89 19.86 -0.31
N GLU A 112 1.36 18.73 -0.84
CA GLU A 112 0.62 17.77 -1.65
C GLU A 112 -0.15 16.71 -0.82
N MET A 113 -0.15 16.83 0.52
CA MET A 113 -0.80 15.84 1.40
C MET A 113 -2.33 15.94 1.35
N LEU A 114 -2.88 17.16 1.44
CA LEU A 114 -4.33 17.38 1.32
C LEU A 114 -4.87 16.98 -0.07
N SER A 115 -4.06 17.11 -1.13
CA SER A 115 -4.47 16.68 -2.46
C SER A 115 -4.58 15.16 -2.57
N LYS A 116 -3.73 14.39 -1.87
CA LYS A 116 -3.72 12.91 -1.94
C LYS A 116 -4.94 12.26 -1.28
N VAL A 117 -5.37 12.74 -0.11
CA VAL A 117 -6.63 12.26 0.51
C VAL A 117 -7.82 12.60 -0.39
N GLU A 118 -7.91 13.84 -0.87
CA GLU A 118 -9.01 14.24 -1.73
C GLU A 118 -9.02 13.49 -3.06
N GLU A 119 -7.86 13.24 -3.65
CA GLU A 119 -7.69 12.41 -4.84
C GLU A 119 -8.16 10.97 -4.59
N ALA A 120 -7.75 10.35 -3.48
CA ALA A 120 -8.20 9.01 -3.11
C ALA A 120 -9.73 8.97 -2.94
N MET A 121 -10.31 9.96 -2.24
CA MET A 121 -11.75 10.05 -2.02
C MET A 121 -12.53 10.26 -3.31
N ARG A 122 -11.96 10.93 -4.32
CA ARG A 122 -12.59 11.11 -5.64
C ARG A 122 -12.78 9.79 -6.39
N LEU A 123 -11.99 8.76 -6.08
CA LEU A 123 -12.11 7.43 -6.70
C LEU A 123 -13.29 6.62 -6.12
N TYR A 124 -13.80 7.01 -4.95
CA TYR A 124 -14.80 6.27 -4.21
C TYR A 124 -16.21 6.69 -4.61
N ASP A 125 -17.07 5.69 -4.80
CA ASP A 125 -18.50 5.88 -5.08
C ASP A 125 -19.30 5.84 -3.78
N LYS A 126 -18.99 4.87 -2.92
CA LYS A 126 -19.65 4.67 -1.63
C LYS A 126 -18.64 4.30 -0.56
N ILE A 127 -18.83 4.84 0.63
CA ILE A 127 -18.07 4.50 1.84
C ILE A 127 -19.06 4.08 2.92
N GLU A 128 -18.80 2.96 3.57
CA GLU A 128 -19.60 2.40 4.65
C GLU A 128 -18.69 2.12 5.84
N TYR A 129 -18.98 2.73 6.98
CA TYR A 129 -18.37 2.33 8.25
C TYR A 129 -19.15 1.13 8.80
N LEU A 130 -18.47 -0.01 8.91
CA LEU A 130 -19.06 -1.27 9.37
C LEU A 130 -18.92 -1.48 10.88
N GLY A 131 -18.24 -0.56 11.57
CA GLY A 131 -18.13 -0.53 13.02
C GLY A 131 -16.71 -0.79 13.55
N LEU A 132 -16.63 -0.97 14.87
CA LEU A 132 -15.41 -1.29 15.59
C LEU A 132 -15.45 -2.78 16.00
N LYS A 133 -14.47 -3.57 15.55
CA LYS A 133 -14.34 -4.98 15.93
C LYS A 133 -12.91 -5.25 16.37
N GLU A 134 -12.74 -5.78 17.58
CA GLU A 134 -11.42 -6.14 18.14
C GLU A 134 -10.43 -4.96 18.13
N GLY A 135 -10.92 -3.74 18.37
CA GLY A 135 -10.11 -2.51 18.32
C GLY A 135 -9.79 -2.01 16.91
N LEU A 136 -10.32 -2.64 15.87
CA LEU A 136 -10.15 -2.24 14.47
C LEU A 136 -11.39 -1.53 13.95
N LYS A 137 -11.22 -0.32 13.45
CA LYS A 137 -12.24 0.37 12.65
C LYS A 137 -12.33 -0.32 11.29
N HIS A 138 -13.53 -0.76 10.91
CA HIS A 138 -13.78 -1.48 9.67
C HIS A 138 -14.56 -0.60 8.70
N TYR A 139 -13.98 -0.35 7.54
CA TYR A 139 -14.62 0.37 6.45
C TYR A 139 -14.77 -0.55 5.24
N LYS A 140 -15.86 -0.37 4.50
CA LYS A 140 -16.04 -0.89 3.15
C LYS A 140 -16.18 0.27 2.18
N VAL A 141 -15.42 0.23 1.11
CA VAL A 141 -15.35 1.25 0.08
C VAL A 141 -15.66 0.61 -1.26
N SER A 142 -16.63 1.16 -1.98
CA SER A 142 -16.90 0.80 -3.37
C SER A 142 -16.31 1.86 -4.28
N MET A 143 -15.57 1.42 -5.29
CA MET A 143 -14.94 2.30 -6.27
C MET A 143 -15.97 2.72 -7.34
N LYS A 144 -15.77 3.89 -7.96
CA LYS A 144 -16.58 4.31 -9.10
C LYS A 144 -16.44 3.33 -10.28
N LYS A 145 -17.43 3.33 -11.19
CA LYS A 145 -17.36 2.52 -12.42
C LYS A 145 -16.14 2.92 -13.26
N GLY A 146 -15.46 1.93 -13.85
CA GLY A 146 -14.31 2.14 -14.73
C GLY A 146 -12.96 1.83 -14.07
N TYR A 147 -12.90 1.61 -12.76
CA TYR A 147 -11.70 1.14 -12.06
C TYR A 147 -11.65 -0.40 -12.02
N LEU A 148 -10.45 -0.97 -12.11
CA LEU A 148 -10.22 -2.43 -12.02
C LEU A 148 -10.59 -2.98 -10.63
N MET A 149 -10.27 -2.21 -9.59
CA MET A 149 -10.71 -2.49 -8.23
C MET A 149 -12.17 -2.09 -8.07
N LYS A 150 -13.00 -3.01 -7.55
CA LYS A 150 -14.45 -2.81 -7.36
C LYS A 150 -14.79 -2.44 -5.93
N ASN A 151 -14.30 -3.23 -4.98
CA ASN A 151 -14.54 -3.06 -3.56
C ASN A 151 -13.22 -3.15 -2.80
N MET A 152 -13.14 -2.44 -1.68
CA MET A 152 -12.03 -2.49 -0.74
C MET A 152 -12.59 -2.48 0.68
N GLU A 153 -12.06 -3.32 1.56
CA GLU A 153 -12.28 -3.25 2.99
C GLU A 153 -10.99 -2.86 3.69
N LEU A 154 -11.08 -1.90 4.60
CA LEU A 154 -9.96 -1.38 5.37
C LEU A 154 -10.18 -1.67 6.85
N TYR A 155 -9.15 -2.20 7.50
CA TYR A 155 -9.12 -2.42 8.93
C TYR A 155 -8.00 -1.61 9.55
N ILE A 156 -8.38 -0.60 10.34
CA ILE A 156 -7.47 0.38 10.92
C ILE A 156 -7.49 0.23 12.44
N ASP A 157 -6.33 0.07 13.06
CA ASP A 157 -6.20 0.09 14.52
C ASP A 157 -6.67 1.44 15.07
N ALA A 158 -7.72 1.43 15.89
CA ALA A 158 -8.41 2.63 16.34
C ALA A 158 -7.57 3.53 17.25
N GLU A 159 -6.56 2.96 17.93
CA GLU A 159 -5.69 3.69 18.85
C GLU A 159 -4.38 4.09 18.17
N LYS A 160 -3.75 3.15 17.46
CA LYS A 160 -2.43 3.36 16.84
C LYS A 160 -2.51 4.07 15.51
N MET A 161 -3.70 4.11 14.89
CA MET A 161 -3.94 4.61 13.55
C MET A 161 -2.95 3.99 12.55
N LEU A 162 -2.95 2.66 12.49
CA LEU A 162 -2.16 1.86 11.56
C LEU A 162 -3.08 0.91 10.82
N ILE A 163 -2.85 0.74 9.52
CA ILE A 163 -3.57 -0.24 8.71
C ILE A 163 -3.09 -1.64 9.10
N GLN A 164 -4.02 -2.50 9.49
CA GLN A 164 -3.75 -3.88 9.92
C GLN A 164 -4.12 -4.89 8.83
N ARG A 165 -5.14 -4.58 8.02
CA ARG A 165 -5.58 -5.45 6.93
C ARG A 165 -6.26 -4.63 5.84
N VAL A 166 -6.02 -5.03 4.59
CA VAL A 166 -6.71 -4.53 3.41
C VAL A 166 -7.23 -5.73 2.63
N ILE A 167 -8.52 -5.73 2.33
CA ILE A 167 -9.12 -6.70 1.42
C ILE A 167 -9.58 -5.93 0.20
N TYR A 168 -9.28 -6.37 -1.02
CA TYR A 168 -9.86 -5.75 -2.20
C TYR A 168 -10.24 -6.76 -3.26
N GLU A 169 -11.23 -6.39 -4.06
CA GLU A 169 -11.70 -7.16 -5.20
C GLU A 169 -11.25 -6.48 -6.48
N SER A 170 -10.53 -7.19 -7.33
CA SER A 170 -10.05 -6.69 -8.62
C SER A 170 -10.50 -7.60 -9.75
N TYR A 171 -10.97 -7.00 -10.84
CA TYR A 171 -11.23 -7.73 -12.07
C TYR A 171 -10.00 -7.65 -12.97
N ILE A 172 -9.49 -8.81 -13.38
CA ILE A 172 -8.39 -8.92 -14.36
C ILE A 172 -9.01 -9.29 -15.70
N ALA A 173 -9.03 -8.33 -16.62
CA ALA A 173 -9.70 -8.46 -17.90
C ALA A 173 -9.05 -9.54 -18.78
N GLU A 174 -7.73 -9.66 -18.73
CA GLU A 174 -6.94 -10.63 -19.51
C GLU A 174 -7.28 -12.09 -19.14
N MET A 175 -7.72 -12.31 -17.90
CA MET A 175 -8.05 -13.63 -17.36
C MET A 175 -9.56 -13.85 -17.23
N ASP A 176 -10.38 -12.83 -17.50
CA ASP A 176 -11.82 -12.77 -17.19
C ASP A 176 -12.15 -13.22 -15.75
N GLN A 177 -11.26 -12.86 -14.81
CA GLN A 177 -11.33 -13.33 -13.43
C GLN A 177 -11.62 -12.21 -12.44
N LEU A 178 -12.48 -12.51 -11.47
CA LEU A 178 -12.69 -11.65 -10.30
C LEU A 178 -11.89 -12.21 -9.13
N LEU A 179 -10.82 -11.52 -8.76
CA LEU A 179 -9.96 -11.89 -7.65
C LEU A 179 -10.33 -11.13 -6.39
N LYS A 180 -10.22 -11.79 -5.25
CA LYS A 180 -10.16 -11.18 -3.93
C LYS A 180 -8.74 -11.31 -3.40
N VAL A 181 -8.15 -10.19 -3.02
CA VAL A 181 -6.84 -10.12 -2.39
C VAL A 181 -7.05 -9.75 -0.93
N ASP A 182 -6.47 -10.53 -0.02
CA ASP A 182 -6.51 -10.32 1.42
C ASP A 182 -5.09 -10.11 1.94
N MET A 183 -4.74 -8.86 2.21
CA MET A 183 -3.43 -8.45 2.69
C MET A 183 -3.49 -8.15 4.19
N ARG A 184 -2.66 -8.84 4.96
CA ARG A 184 -2.55 -8.69 6.42
C ARG A 184 -1.17 -8.21 6.81
N PHE A 185 -1.11 -7.21 7.69
CA PHE A 185 0.10 -6.70 8.29
C PHE A 185 0.26 -7.28 9.69
N LEU A 186 1.29 -8.09 9.88
CA LEU A 186 1.57 -8.80 11.11
C LEU A 186 2.82 -8.21 11.78
N ASN A 187 2.95 -8.42 13.10
CA ASN A 187 4.12 -8.00 13.88
C ASN A 187 4.52 -6.51 13.70
N LEU A 188 3.52 -5.66 13.53
CA LEU A 188 3.69 -4.21 13.33
C LEU A 188 4.47 -3.57 14.49
N SER A 189 5.51 -2.81 14.16
CA SER A 189 6.31 -2.07 15.13
C SER A 189 6.76 -0.74 14.57
N THR A 190 6.56 0.35 15.31
CA THR A 190 7.11 1.69 15.02
C THR A 190 8.44 1.95 15.73
N SER A 191 8.94 0.95 16.46
CA SER A 191 10.23 0.96 17.14
C SER A 191 10.95 -0.38 16.94
N PRO A 192 11.15 -0.82 15.68
CA PRO A 192 11.76 -2.12 15.42
C PRO A 192 13.21 -2.14 15.91
N LYS A 193 13.61 -3.24 16.54
CA LYS A 193 15.03 -3.53 16.73
C LYS A 193 15.65 -3.72 15.34
N ALA A 194 16.81 -3.12 15.08
CA ALA A 194 17.52 -3.27 13.81
C ALA A 194 17.85 -4.75 13.58
N LYS A 195 17.04 -5.46 12.80
CA LYS A 195 17.24 -6.90 12.55
C LYS A 195 18.24 -7.15 11.43
N ARG A 196 18.37 -6.25 10.45
CA ARG A 196 19.25 -6.39 9.27
C ARG A 196 19.70 -5.03 8.75
N HIS A 197 20.98 -4.92 8.38
CA HIS A 197 21.48 -3.78 7.62
C HIS A 197 21.13 -3.98 6.14
N PHE A 198 20.16 -3.22 5.64
CA PHE A 198 19.85 -3.18 4.23
C PHE A 198 20.68 -2.12 3.53
N SER A 199 21.32 -2.47 2.42
CA SER A 199 22.17 -1.55 1.67
C SER A 199 22.19 -1.89 0.19
N ARG A 200 22.42 -0.88 -0.66
CA ARG A 200 22.64 -1.05 -2.11
C ARG A 200 23.62 -2.18 -2.44
N LYS A 201 24.67 -2.33 -1.63
CA LYS A 201 25.75 -3.30 -1.85
C LYS A 201 25.27 -4.75 -1.87
N GLN A 202 24.04 -5.02 -1.46
CA GLN A 202 23.42 -6.35 -1.57
C GLN A 202 22.95 -6.67 -2.99
N TYR A 203 22.74 -5.67 -3.85
CA TYR A 203 22.12 -5.84 -5.16
C TYR A 203 23.05 -5.39 -6.29
N ILE A 204 23.72 -4.25 -6.12
CA ILE A 204 24.60 -3.66 -7.14
C ILE A 204 25.91 -3.15 -6.54
N GLU A 205 26.93 -3.12 -7.37
CA GLU A 205 28.26 -2.58 -7.10
C GLU A 205 28.67 -1.58 -8.17
N LYS A 206 29.54 -0.63 -7.80
CA LYS A 206 30.07 0.38 -8.72
C LYS A 206 31.51 0.03 -9.06
N ARG A 207 31.80 -0.23 -10.34
CA ARG A 207 33.14 -0.53 -10.86
C ARG A 207 33.47 0.45 -11.98
N ALA A 208 34.60 1.15 -11.90
CA ALA A 208 35.04 2.13 -12.90
C ALA A 208 33.93 3.14 -13.30
N GLY A 209 33.16 3.64 -12.33
CA GLY A 209 32.10 4.62 -12.57
C GLY A 209 30.75 4.05 -13.03
N LYS A 210 30.69 2.77 -13.43
CA LYS A 210 29.46 2.10 -13.90
C LYS A 210 28.90 1.15 -12.84
N TYR A 211 27.58 0.97 -12.84
CA TYR A 211 26.91 0.03 -11.96
C TYR A 211 26.80 -1.35 -12.60
N TYR A 212 26.94 -2.38 -11.77
CA TYR A 212 26.81 -3.78 -12.15
C TYR A 212 26.05 -4.54 -11.05
N PRO A 213 25.27 -5.58 -11.39
CA PRO A 213 24.77 -6.52 -10.40
C PRO A 213 25.92 -7.17 -9.63
N VAL A 214 25.74 -7.39 -8.33
CA VAL A 214 26.70 -8.16 -7.54
C VAL A 214 26.70 -9.64 -7.95
N SER A 215 27.67 -10.41 -7.47
CA SER A 215 27.87 -11.82 -7.87
C SER A 215 26.63 -12.71 -7.72
N SER A 216 25.83 -12.51 -6.66
CA SER A 216 24.56 -13.25 -6.46
C SER A 216 23.49 -12.93 -7.51
N TYR A 217 23.63 -11.82 -8.22
CA TYR A 217 22.73 -11.34 -9.28
C TYR A 217 23.42 -11.26 -10.64
N LYS A 218 24.54 -11.96 -10.86
CA LYS A 218 25.36 -11.82 -12.08
C LYS A 218 24.61 -12.06 -13.40
N THR A 219 23.52 -12.83 -13.38
CA THR A 219 22.69 -13.12 -14.56
C THR A 219 21.56 -12.12 -14.76
N TYR A 220 21.41 -11.14 -13.86
CA TYR A 220 20.33 -10.18 -13.93
C TYR A 220 20.69 -9.05 -14.90
N LYS A 221 19.69 -8.57 -15.63
CA LYS A 221 19.82 -7.37 -16.45
C LYS A 221 19.70 -6.14 -15.56
N LEU A 222 20.66 -5.23 -15.60
CA LEU A 222 20.58 -3.94 -14.91
C LEU A 222 20.05 -2.85 -15.86
N ILE A 223 18.98 -2.17 -15.45
CA ILE A 223 18.40 -1.00 -16.12
C ILE A 223 18.67 0.22 -15.24
N ASN A 224 19.35 1.24 -15.79
CA ASN A 224 19.63 2.49 -15.08
C ASN A 224 18.73 3.60 -15.64
N GLN A 225 17.75 4.04 -14.84
CA GLN A 225 16.87 5.14 -15.16
C GLN A 225 17.44 6.44 -14.59
N GLN A 226 17.66 7.41 -15.48
CA GLN A 226 17.98 8.79 -15.07
C GLN A 226 16.67 9.52 -14.85
N SER A 227 16.48 10.11 -13.67
CA SER A 227 15.36 11.02 -13.43
C SER A 227 15.68 12.34 -14.13
N HIS A 228 14.90 12.67 -15.18
CA HIS A 228 14.93 13.98 -15.83
C HIS A 228 14.36 15.05 -14.91
#